data_AF-A0A2N4XC70-F1
#
_entry.id   AF-A0A2N4XC70-F1
#
_cell.length_a   1.000
_cell.length_b   1.000
_cell.length_c   1.000
_cell.angle_alpha   90.00
_cell.angle_beta   90.00
_cell.angle_gamma   90.00
#
_symmetry.space_group_name_H-M   'P 1'
#
loop_
_entity.id
_entity.type
_entity.pdbx_description
1 polymer ?
#
loop_
_entity_poly.entity_id
_entity_poly.type
_entity_poly.pdbx_seq_one_letter_code
_entity_poly.pdbx_strand_id
1 'polypeptide(L)'
;MSYTLNTPILFLIFNRPDTTKSVFNQIRRIKPKYLYVAADGPREHVPNEKEKTDATREIINQVDWDCNVVTLFREKNLGCKYAVSSGISWFFSQVEEGIILEDDCLPDLSFFRFCEELLEKYRSNKSITFISGNCFLKEPVNGNDSYYFSKYPHIWGWASWRRVWELYDVEMADYNNNLFETSILPSLNSKSEEQYWKKVFESTSAGEKNTWDYQITYAIWKNKGISITPAKNLVINLGFQNNSTHFFLEDSYKSGLKLESIEFPLVHPAKVEINKKADNYTFENTFSHSLSRLLRLFRENSIPHIFSYVIRKIRKKV
;
A
#
# COMPACT_ATOMS: atom_id res chain seq x y z
N MET A 1 10.93 11.88 -28.11
CA MET A 1 9.55 11.39 -27.91
C MET A 1 9.19 11.60 -26.46
N SER A 2 8.01 12.16 -26.17
CA SER A 2 7.50 12.24 -24.79
C SER A 2 7.24 10.82 -24.28
N TYR A 3 7.68 10.52 -23.05
CA TYR A 3 7.38 9.25 -22.39
C TYR A 3 5.86 9.03 -22.30
N THR A 4 5.39 7.85 -22.70
CA THR A 4 3.99 7.43 -22.57
C THR A 4 3.96 6.13 -21.80
N LEU A 5 3.22 6.10 -20.69
CA LEU A 5 3.05 4.92 -19.86
C LEU A 5 2.20 3.88 -20.60
N ASN A 6 2.76 2.69 -20.81
CA ASN A 6 2.07 1.53 -21.39
C ASN A 6 1.49 0.60 -20.31
N THR A 7 2.09 0.58 -19.13
CA THR A 7 1.57 -0.19 -17.99
C THR A 7 0.16 0.28 -17.60
N PRO A 8 -0.84 -0.63 -17.55
CA PRO A 8 -2.18 -0.31 -17.08
C PRO A 8 -2.22 0.16 -15.62
N ILE A 9 -3.09 1.12 -15.31
CA ILE A 9 -3.33 1.59 -13.94
C ILE A 9 -4.72 1.14 -13.49
N LEU A 10 -4.81 0.53 -12.32
CA LEU A 10 -6.03 0.37 -11.54
C LEU A 10 -6.14 1.50 -10.51
N PHE A 11 -7.24 2.25 -10.57
CA PHE A 11 -7.59 3.26 -9.59
C PHE A 11 -8.81 2.81 -8.78
N LEU A 12 -8.59 2.53 -7.50
CA LEU A 12 -9.59 2.09 -6.54
C LEU A 12 -10.19 3.30 -5.83
N ILE A 13 -11.50 3.52 -5.99
CA ILE A 13 -12.19 4.70 -5.45
C ILE A 13 -13.44 4.34 -4.64
N PHE A 14 -13.87 5.22 -3.75
CA PHE A 14 -15.14 5.05 -3.05
C PHE A 14 -15.95 6.35 -2.91
N ASN A 15 -15.79 7.08 -1.79
CA ASN A 15 -16.66 8.18 -1.41
C ASN A 15 -15.90 9.45 -0.99
N ARG A 16 -14.62 9.56 -1.39
CA ARG A 16 -13.74 10.68 -1.06
C ARG A 16 -13.41 11.50 -2.32
N PRO A 17 -14.32 12.37 -2.79
CA PRO A 17 -14.11 13.10 -4.03
C PRO A 17 -12.85 13.97 -4.02
N ASP A 18 -12.50 14.60 -2.89
CA ASP A 18 -11.35 15.51 -2.80
C ASP A 18 -10.00 14.81 -2.98
N THR A 19 -9.79 13.70 -2.25
CA THR A 19 -8.54 12.91 -2.38
C THR A 19 -8.51 12.18 -3.71
N THR A 20 -9.66 11.62 -4.15
CA THR A 20 -9.80 11.01 -5.48
C THR A 20 -9.36 11.98 -6.58
N LYS A 21 -9.83 13.23 -6.51
CA LYS A 21 -9.49 14.27 -7.49
C LYS A 21 -8.00 14.57 -7.48
N SER A 22 -7.38 14.61 -6.31
CA SER A 22 -5.94 14.85 -6.14
C SER A 22 -5.10 13.75 -6.80
N VAL A 23 -5.44 12.48 -6.55
CA VAL A 23 -4.75 11.32 -7.16
C VAL A 23 -5.01 11.26 -8.67
N PHE A 24 -6.28 11.42 -9.09
CA PHE A 24 -6.65 11.46 -10.51
C PHE A 24 -5.90 12.54 -11.29
N ASN A 25 -5.68 13.71 -10.71
CA ASN A 25 -4.93 14.77 -11.37
C ASN A 25 -3.47 14.37 -11.65
N GLN A 26 -2.83 13.53 -10.84
CA GLN A 26 -1.50 12.98 -11.15
C GLN A 26 -1.56 11.95 -12.29
N ILE A 27 -2.58 11.08 -12.27
CA ILE A 27 -2.84 10.13 -13.38
C ILE A 27 -3.08 10.90 -14.70
N ARG A 28 -3.87 11.97 -14.67
CA ARG A 28 -4.14 12.83 -15.84
C ARG A 28 -2.88 13.51 -16.38
N ARG A 29 -1.87 13.80 -15.55
CA ARG A 29 -0.60 14.39 -16.00
C ARG A 29 0.25 13.40 -16.79
N ILE A 30 0.21 12.11 -16.46
CA ILE A 30 0.95 11.07 -17.19
C ILE A 30 0.19 10.52 -18.41
N LYS A 31 -1.12 10.80 -18.51
CA LYS A 31 -1.97 10.44 -19.66
C LYS A 31 -1.81 8.97 -20.07
N PRO A 32 -2.14 8.00 -19.19
CA PRO A 32 -1.91 6.59 -19.46
C PRO A 32 -2.80 6.13 -20.61
N LYS A 33 -2.33 5.15 -21.38
CA LYS A 33 -3.13 4.54 -22.44
C LYS A 33 -4.30 3.70 -21.90
N TYR A 34 -4.14 3.09 -20.73
CA TYR A 34 -5.15 2.21 -20.11
C TYR A 34 -5.40 2.62 -18.66
N LEU A 35 -6.64 2.97 -18.34
CA LEU A 35 -7.08 3.31 -16.99
C LEU A 35 -8.28 2.44 -16.59
N TYR A 36 -8.07 1.60 -15.59
CA TYR A 36 -9.09 0.79 -14.97
C TYR A 36 -9.56 1.48 -13.70
N VAL A 37 -10.87 1.61 -13.50
CA VAL A 37 -11.42 2.23 -12.30
C VAL A 37 -12.43 1.31 -11.64
N ALA A 38 -12.16 0.89 -10.41
CA ALA A 38 -13.13 0.15 -9.61
C ALA A 38 -13.65 1.03 -8.47
N ALA A 39 -14.97 1.16 -8.39
CA ALA A 39 -15.65 1.94 -7.37
C ALA A 39 -16.58 1.05 -6.53
N ASP A 40 -16.46 1.11 -5.20
CA ASP A 40 -17.45 0.46 -4.33
C ASP A 40 -18.80 1.21 -4.37
N GLY A 41 -19.86 0.53 -3.94
CA GLY A 41 -21.21 1.09 -3.86
C GLY A 41 -21.44 1.86 -2.55
N PRO A 42 -22.43 2.77 -2.50
CA PRO A 42 -22.81 3.46 -1.27
C PRO A 42 -23.36 2.47 -0.23
N ARG A 43 -23.19 2.78 1.05
CA ARG A 43 -23.82 2.08 2.17
C ARG A 43 -25.22 2.66 2.34
N GLU A 44 -26.23 1.79 2.27
CA GLU A 44 -27.64 2.20 2.29
C GLU A 44 -28.04 3.01 3.53
N HIS A 45 -27.36 2.81 4.66
CA HIS A 45 -27.67 3.43 5.94
C HIS A 45 -26.88 4.72 6.25
N VAL A 46 -26.01 5.18 5.35
CA VAL A 46 -25.19 6.38 5.57
C VAL A 46 -25.78 7.56 4.78
N PRO A 47 -26.30 8.60 5.46
CA PRO A 47 -26.86 9.77 4.78
C PRO A 47 -25.85 10.44 3.85
N ASN A 48 -26.34 10.90 2.70
CA ASN A 48 -25.56 11.61 1.68
C ASN A 48 -24.40 10.82 1.05
N GLU A 49 -24.32 9.50 1.28
CA GLU A 49 -23.22 8.71 0.75
C GLU A 49 -23.35 8.47 -0.75
N LYS A 50 -24.58 8.32 -1.25
CA LYS A 50 -24.81 8.16 -2.68
C LYS A 50 -24.23 9.36 -3.45
N GLU A 51 -24.53 10.57 -3.00
CA GLU A 51 -24.05 11.83 -3.56
C GLU A 51 -22.52 11.89 -3.56
N LYS A 52 -21.86 11.45 -2.47
CA LYS A 52 -20.40 11.38 -2.41
C LYS A 52 -19.82 10.35 -3.38
N THR A 53 -20.42 9.17 -3.48
CA THR A 53 -19.97 8.13 -4.42
C THR A 53 -20.18 8.54 -5.88
N ASP A 54 -21.32 9.18 -6.19
CA ASP A 54 -21.61 9.70 -7.52
C ASP A 54 -20.62 10.81 -7.89
N ALA A 55 -20.38 11.78 -6.99
CA ALA A 55 -19.40 12.84 -7.21
C ALA A 55 -17.97 12.31 -7.38
N THR A 56 -17.62 11.22 -6.68
CA THR A 56 -16.32 10.54 -6.82
C THR A 56 -16.20 9.89 -8.20
N ARG A 57 -17.25 9.20 -8.68
CA ARG A 57 -17.27 8.56 -10.01
C ARG A 57 -17.22 9.58 -11.14
N GLU A 58 -17.89 10.72 -10.98
CA GLU A 58 -17.93 11.80 -11.97
C GLU A 58 -16.53 12.38 -12.27
N ILE A 59 -15.57 12.26 -11.36
CA ILE A 59 -14.17 12.67 -11.59
C ILE A 59 -13.58 11.95 -12.80
N ILE A 60 -13.96 10.70 -13.04
CA ILE A 60 -13.44 9.88 -14.14
C ILE A 60 -13.92 10.38 -15.50
N ASN A 61 -15.06 11.08 -15.57
CA ASN A 61 -15.54 11.68 -16.83
C ASN A 61 -14.64 12.84 -17.32
N GLN A 62 -13.67 13.27 -16.49
CA GLN A 62 -12.73 14.34 -16.83
C GLN A 62 -11.48 13.82 -17.55
N VAL A 63 -11.47 12.56 -18.00
CA VAL A 63 -10.45 12.04 -18.92
C VAL A 63 -10.57 12.77 -20.26
N ASP A 64 -9.56 13.57 -20.58
CA ASP A 64 -9.50 14.44 -21.75
C ASP A 64 -8.32 14.12 -22.68
N TRP A 65 -7.82 12.89 -22.62
CA TRP A 65 -6.74 12.37 -23.47
C TRP A 65 -7.13 11.02 -24.06
N ASP A 66 -6.37 10.56 -25.06
CA ASP A 66 -6.58 9.23 -25.67
C ASP A 66 -6.27 8.12 -24.64
N CYS A 67 -7.34 7.59 -24.05
CA CYS A 67 -7.30 6.65 -22.94
C CYS A 67 -8.39 5.61 -23.09
N ASN A 68 -8.04 4.34 -22.99
CA ASN A 68 -9.02 3.29 -22.80
C ASN A 68 -9.40 3.23 -21.31
N VAL A 69 -10.57 3.76 -20.99
CA VAL A 69 -11.14 3.74 -19.63
C VAL A 69 -12.07 2.54 -19.49
N VAL A 70 -11.79 1.67 -18.53
CA VAL A 70 -12.61 0.49 -18.21
C VAL A 70 -13.08 0.60 -16.76
N THR A 71 -14.37 0.45 -16.50
CA THR A 71 -14.94 0.69 -15.17
C THR A 71 -15.60 -0.55 -14.56
N LEU A 72 -15.49 -0.66 -13.24
CA LEU A 72 -16.24 -1.59 -12.39
C LEU A 72 -16.90 -0.78 -11.27
N PHE A 73 -18.13 -0.32 -11.50
CA PHE A 73 -18.89 0.43 -10.50
C PHE A 73 -19.94 -0.46 -9.84
N ARG A 74 -19.83 -0.63 -8.53
CA ARG A 74 -20.76 -1.48 -7.77
C ARG A 74 -21.99 -0.69 -7.32
N GLU A 75 -23.13 -1.36 -7.32
CA GLU A 75 -24.37 -0.79 -6.77
C GLU A 75 -24.39 -0.83 -5.24
N LYS A 76 -23.82 -1.89 -4.65
CA LYS A 76 -23.80 -2.13 -3.20
C LYS A 76 -22.40 -2.04 -2.63
N ASN A 77 -22.31 -1.54 -1.40
CA ASN A 77 -21.06 -1.51 -0.65
C ASN A 77 -20.62 -2.94 -0.26
N LEU A 78 -19.40 -3.33 -0.64
CA LEU A 78 -18.79 -4.59 -0.20
C LEU A 78 -17.78 -4.40 0.95
N GLY A 79 -17.43 -3.15 1.27
CA GLY A 79 -16.46 -2.82 2.30
C GLY A 79 -15.02 -3.07 1.86
N CYS A 80 -14.05 -2.59 2.65
CA CYS A 80 -12.63 -2.57 2.27
C CYS A 80 -12.09 -3.94 1.83
N LYS A 81 -12.28 -4.99 2.65
CA LYS A 81 -11.78 -6.36 2.35
C LYS A 81 -12.21 -6.83 0.96
N TYR A 82 -13.51 -6.84 0.68
CA TYR A 82 -14.02 -7.45 -0.55
C TYR A 82 -14.05 -6.49 -1.74
N ALA A 83 -14.35 -5.20 -1.53
CA ALA A 83 -14.41 -4.23 -2.63
C ALA A 83 -13.04 -4.05 -3.29
N VAL A 84 -11.99 -3.93 -2.47
CA VAL A 84 -10.61 -3.76 -2.95
C VAL A 84 -10.10 -5.06 -3.56
N SER A 85 -10.09 -6.16 -2.80
CA SER A 85 -9.53 -7.43 -3.29
C SER A 85 -10.19 -7.91 -4.58
N SER A 86 -11.52 -7.90 -4.67
CA SER A 86 -12.21 -8.31 -5.90
C SER A 86 -12.05 -7.29 -7.04
N GLY A 87 -11.81 -6.01 -6.73
CA GLY A 87 -11.43 -5.01 -7.74
C GLY A 87 -10.06 -5.30 -8.36
N ILE A 88 -9.09 -5.69 -7.53
CA ILE A 88 -7.77 -6.11 -7.99
C ILE A 88 -7.85 -7.44 -8.76
N SER A 89 -8.66 -8.40 -8.32
CA SER A 89 -8.91 -9.64 -9.06
C SER A 89 -9.54 -9.39 -10.43
N TRP A 90 -10.52 -8.48 -10.51
CA TRP A 90 -11.13 -8.07 -11.77
C TRP A 90 -10.14 -7.36 -12.71
N PHE A 91 -9.22 -6.57 -12.16
CA PHE A 91 -8.17 -5.93 -12.94
C PHE A 91 -7.20 -6.97 -13.52
N PHE A 92 -6.66 -7.85 -12.67
CA PHE A 92 -5.73 -8.87 -13.13
C PHE A 92 -6.38 -9.96 -13.99
N SER A 93 -7.70 -10.14 -13.99
CA SER A 93 -8.32 -11.01 -15.00
C SER A 93 -8.22 -10.46 -16.43
N GLN A 94 -7.85 -9.18 -16.58
CA GLN A 94 -7.77 -8.48 -17.87
C GLN A 94 -6.33 -8.15 -18.28
N VAL A 95 -5.41 -8.01 -17.33
CA VAL A 95 -4.01 -7.59 -17.60
C VAL A 95 -2.99 -8.50 -16.91
N GLU A 96 -1.80 -8.63 -17.47
CA GLU A 96 -0.72 -9.47 -16.91
C GLU A 96 0.04 -8.78 -15.78
N GLU A 97 0.05 -7.45 -15.77
CA GLU A 97 0.73 -6.61 -14.80
C GLU A 97 0.11 -5.22 -14.78
N GLY A 98 0.35 -4.48 -13.70
CA GLY A 98 -0.18 -3.13 -13.59
C GLY A 98 0.22 -2.40 -12.32
N ILE A 99 -0.13 -1.12 -12.30
CA ILE A 99 0.02 -0.21 -11.16
C ILE A 99 -1.34 -0.07 -10.47
N ILE A 100 -1.38 -0.11 -9.15
CA ILE A 100 -2.58 0.01 -8.33
C ILE A 100 -2.44 1.25 -7.43
N LEU A 101 -3.44 2.11 -7.46
CA LEU A 101 -3.57 3.30 -6.59
C LEU A 101 -4.93 3.31 -5.91
N GLU A 102 -4.97 3.66 -4.63
CA GLU A 102 -6.19 3.97 -3.88
C GLU A 102 -6.49 5.48 -3.92
N ASP A 103 -7.72 5.86 -3.60
CA ASP A 103 -8.22 7.25 -3.66
C ASP A 103 -7.49 8.25 -2.75
N ASP A 104 -6.63 7.78 -1.85
CA ASP A 104 -5.82 8.60 -0.96
C ASP A 104 -4.31 8.40 -1.15
N CYS A 105 -3.87 7.60 -2.11
CA CYS A 105 -2.45 7.39 -2.41
C CYS A 105 -1.99 8.37 -3.49
N LEU A 106 -1.45 9.54 -3.09
CA LEU A 106 -0.96 10.56 -4.01
C LEU A 106 0.46 10.22 -4.51
N PRO A 107 0.65 9.90 -5.80
CA PRO A 107 1.96 9.58 -6.33
C PRO A 107 2.70 10.83 -6.84
N ASP A 108 4.02 10.81 -6.76
CA ASP A 108 4.89 11.64 -7.59
C ASP A 108 4.87 11.13 -9.03
N LEU A 109 5.14 11.99 -10.01
CA LEU A 109 5.14 11.57 -11.42
C LEU A 109 6.19 10.51 -11.73
N SER A 110 7.32 10.50 -11.02
CA SER A 110 8.38 9.51 -11.21
C SER A 110 7.97 8.10 -10.78
N PHE A 111 6.95 7.95 -9.91
CA PHE A 111 6.41 6.65 -9.48
C PHE A 111 5.97 5.77 -10.66
N PHE A 112 5.30 6.36 -11.65
CA PHE A 112 4.75 5.61 -12.77
C PHE A 112 5.85 4.97 -13.63
N ARG A 113 6.90 5.73 -13.95
CA ARG A 113 8.06 5.23 -14.69
C ARG A 113 8.91 4.27 -13.87
N PHE A 114 9.01 4.52 -12.56
CA PHE A 114 9.66 3.60 -11.64
C PHE A 114 9.00 2.22 -11.67
N CYS A 115 7.66 2.17 -11.60
CA CYS A 115 6.92 0.91 -11.70
C CYS A 115 7.07 0.25 -13.08
N GLU A 116 6.94 0.99 -14.18
CA GLU A 116 7.05 0.41 -15.54
C GLU A 116 8.44 -0.20 -15.79
N GLU A 117 9.53 0.51 -15.47
CA GLU A 117 10.89 -0.01 -15.66
C GLU A 117 11.15 -1.26 -14.80
N LEU A 118 10.61 -1.32 -13.58
CA LEU A 118 10.83 -2.45 -12.67
C LEU A 118 9.92 -3.64 -12.96
N LEU A 119 8.69 -3.40 -13.43
CA LEU A 119 7.80 -4.46 -13.92
C LEU A 119 8.45 -5.17 -15.11
N GLU A 120 9.01 -4.41 -16.06
CA GLU A 120 9.71 -4.98 -17.21
C GLU A 120 10.98 -5.72 -16.78
N LYS A 121 11.84 -5.08 -15.98
CA LYS A 121 13.12 -5.65 -15.55
C LYS A 121 12.96 -6.97 -14.80
N TYR A 122 11.96 -7.09 -13.93
CA TYR A 122 11.77 -8.25 -13.05
C TYR A 122 10.66 -9.19 -13.50
N ARG A 123 10.08 -8.98 -14.70
CA ARG A 123 9.00 -9.81 -15.27
C ARG A 123 9.28 -11.32 -15.16
N SER A 124 10.51 -11.72 -15.51
CA SER A 124 10.95 -13.12 -15.51
C SER A 124 11.48 -13.61 -14.15
N ASN A 125 11.78 -12.72 -13.21
CA ASN A 125 12.26 -13.10 -11.89
C ASN A 125 11.09 -13.31 -10.93
N LYS A 126 10.66 -14.58 -10.81
CA LYS A 126 9.52 -14.96 -9.97
C LYS A 126 9.71 -14.71 -8.48
N SER A 127 10.95 -14.53 -8.00
CA SER A 127 11.18 -14.19 -6.58
C SER A 127 10.78 -12.76 -6.27
N ILE A 128 10.73 -11.86 -7.26
CA ILE A 128 10.23 -10.50 -7.10
C ILE A 128 8.72 -10.52 -7.31
N THR A 129 7.98 -10.02 -6.32
CA THR A 129 6.52 -10.15 -6.28
C THR A 129 5.81 -8.82 -6.16
N PHE A 130 6.45 -7.78 -5.64
CA PHE A 130 5.77 -6.54 -5.32
C PHE A 130 6.69 -5.34 -5.51
N ILE A 131 6.17 -4.24 -6.04
CA ILE A 131 6.91 -2.98 -6.18
C ILE A 131 6.12 -1.92 -5.43
N SER A 132 6.63 -1.48 -4.30
CA SER A 132 6.01 -0.44 -3.47
C SER A 132 6.29 0.96 -4.01
N GLY A 133 5.38 1.91 -3.74
CA GLY A 133 5.56 3.33 -4.03
C GLY A 133 6.05 4.14 -2.82
N ASN A 134 5.77 3.67 -1.61
CA ASN A 134 6.16 4.37 -0.39
C ASN A 134 7.39 3.77 0.29
N CYS A 135 8.10 4.65 1.00
CA CYS A 135 9.29 4.32 1.77
C CYS A 135 9.12 4.85 3.19
N PHE A 136 9.29 3.96 4.18
CA PHE A 136 9.22 4.31 5.60
C PHE A 136 10.59 4.60 6.20
N LEU A 137 11.60 4.94 5.41
CA LEU A 137 12.91 5.31 5.91
C LEU A 137 13.03 6.83 5.95
N LYS A 138 13.62 7.38 7.01
CA LYS A 138 13.97 8.81 7.08
C LYS A 138 15.25 9.13 6.31
N GLU A 139 16.17 8.17 6.25
CA GLU A 139 17.46 8.30 5.61
C GLU A 139 17.68 7.11 4.66
N PRO A 140 18.33 7.30 3.51
CA PRO A 140 18.66 6.19 2.60
C PRO A 140 19.49 5.14 3.33
N VAL A 141 19.10 3.87 3.21
CA VAL A 141 19.81 2.79 3.92
C VAL A 141 21.07 2.36 3.16
N ASN A 142 21.11 2.52 1.83
CA ASN A 142 22.20 2.07 0.98
C ASN A 142 22.57 3.12 -0.09
N GLY A 143 23.84 3.54 -0.09
CA GLY A 143 24.55 4.12 -1.24
C GLY A 143 23.73 5.03 -2.16
N ASN A 144 23.90 4.82 -3.46
CA ASN A 144 23.25 5.58 -4.53
C ASN A 144 22.14 4.77 -5.26
N ASP A 145 21.74 3.62 -4.71
CA ASP A 145 20.73 2.76 -5.34
C ASP A 145 19.36 3.43 -5.31
N SER A 146 18.61 3.33 -6.41
CA SER A 146 17.28 3.94 -6.55
C SER A 146 16.20 3.22 -5.74
N TYR A 147 16.44 1.96 -5.36
CA TYR A 147 15.53 1.14 -4.57
C TYR A 147 16.30 0.06 -3.83
N TYR A 148 15.65 -0.60 -2.88
CA TYR A 148 16.18 -1.76 -2.16
C TYR A 148 15.15 -2.89 -2.12
N PHE A 149 15.60 -4.09 -1.79
CA PHE A 149 14.72 -5.23 -1.61
C PHE A 149 14.30 -5.37 -0.14
N SER A 150 13.03 -5.67 0.09
CA SER A 150 12.42 -5.76 1.40
C SER A 150 11.55 -7.02 1.46
N LYS A 151 11.37 -7.58 2.66
CA LYS A 151 10.28 -8.55 2.86
C LYS A 151 8.91 -7.86 2.89
N TYR A 152 8.84 -6.58 3.24
CA TYR A 152 7.57 -5.89 3.44
C TYR A 152 6.98 -5.37 2.12
N PRO A 153 5.76 -5.78 1.73
CA PRO A 153 5.02 -5.15 0.65
C PRO A 153 4.31 -3.89 1.19
N HIS A 154 4.90 -2.72 1.01
CA HIS A 154 4.26 -1.46 1.39
C HIS A 154 3.22 -1.05 0.34
N ILE A 155 1.98 -0.84 0.78
CA ILE A 155 0.81 -0.80 -0.08
C ILE A 155 0.38 0.59 -0.55
N TRP A 156 1.08 1.68 -0.21
CA TRP A 156 0.67 3.00 -0.70
C TRP A 156 1.16 3.21 -2.11
N GLY A 157 0.28 2.94 -3.07
CA GLY A 157 0.64 2.84 -4.47
C GLY A 157 1.62 1.70 -4.71
N TRP A 158 1.31 0.81 -5.62
CA TRP A 158 2.18 -0.33 -5.88
C TRP A 158 1.99 -0.87 -7.28
N ALA A 159 2.89 -1.74 -7.70
CA ALA A 159 2.78 -2.48 -8.94
C ALA A 159 3.10 -3.96 -8.73
N SER A 160 2.47 -4.81 -9.52
CA SER A 160 2.69 -6.25 -9.50
C SER A 160 2.20 -6.91 -10.78
N TRP A 161 2.28 -8.24 -10.80
CA TRP A 161 1.87 -9.11 -11.89
C TRP A 161 0.68 -9.97 -11.47
N ARG A 162 -0.14 -10.38 -12.45
CA ARG A 162 -1.22 -11.36 -12.27
C ARG A 162 -0.73 -12.62 -11.56
N ARG A 163 0.44 -13.16 -11.97
CA ARG A 163 1.06 -14.35 -11.37
C ARG A 163 1.27 -14.26 -9.85
N VAL A 164 1.36 -13.05 -9.30
CA VAL A 164 1.49 -12.83 -7.85
C VAL A 164 0.11 -12.77 -7.22
N TRP A 165 -0.82 -12.07 -7.86
CA TRP A 165 -2.19 -11.97 -7.38
C TRP A 165 -2.94 -13.30 -7.38
N GLU A 166 -2.59 -14.24 -8.27
CA GLU A 166 -3.10 -15.63 -8.24
C GLU A 166 -2.77 -16.38 -6.94
N LEU A 167 -1.77 -15.92 -6.18
CA LEU A 167 -1.43 -16.48 -4.87
C LEU A 167 -2.28 -15.91 -3.73
N TYR A 168 -3.05 -14.84 -4.00
CA TYR A 168 -3.85 -14.14 -3.02
C TYR A 168 -5.11 -14.95 -2.66
N ASP A 169 -5.28 -15.22 -1.38
CA ASP A 169 -6.50 -15.78 -0.82
C ASP A 169 -7.06 -14.81 0.23
N VAL A 170 -8.25 -14.28 -0.06
CA VAL A 170 -8.94 -13.29 0.78
C VAL A 170 -9.32 -13.83 2.15
N GLU A 171 -9.53 -15.14 2.27
CA GLU A 171 -9.90 -15.82 3.52
C GLU A 171 -8.70 -16.43 4.25
N MET A 172 -7.51 -16.48 3.64
CA MET A 172 -6.33 -17.16 4.19
C MET A 172 -6.64 -18.59 4.66
N ALA A 173 -7.34 -19.37 3.85
CA ALA A 173 -7.87 -20.68 4.23
C ALA A 173 -6.77 -21.68 4.63
N ASP A 174 -5.55 -21.49 4.14
CA ASP A 174 -4.39 -22.33 4.42
C ASP A 174 -3.56 -21.88 5.65
N TYR A 175 -4.01 -20.86 6.39
CA TYR A 175 -3.28 -20.35 7.55
C TYR A 175 -2.96 -21.43 8.60
N ASN A 176 -3.93 -22.30 8.89
CA ASN A 176 -3.80 -23.36 9.89
C ASN A 176 -2.91 -24.54 9.46
N ASN A 177 -2.31 -24.52 8.27
CA ASN A 177 -1.44 -25.58 7.76
C ASN A 177 0.02 -25.46 8.24
N ASN A 178 0.28 -24.82 9.38
CA ASN A 178 1.62 -24.53 9.92
C ASN A 178 2.53 -23.73 8.95
N LEU A 179 1.95 -23.00 7.99
CA LEU A 179 2.71 -22.20 7.02
C LEU A 179 3.41 -21.01 7.67
N PHE A 180 2.84 -20.48 8.75
CA PHE A 180 3.51 -19.44 9.53
C PHE A 180 4.85 -19.95 10.09
N GLU A 181 4.84 -21.09 10.78
CA GLU A 181 6.01 -21.68 11.41
C GLU A 181 7.05 -22.17 10.38
N THR A 182 6.59 -22.77 9.27
CA THR A 182 7.49 -23.43 8.30
C THR A 182 8.03 -22.48 7.23
N SER A 183 7.27 -21.47 6.81
CA SER A 183 7.61 -20.64 5.65
C SER A 183 7.90 -19.18 6.01
N ILE A 184 7.22 -18.63 7.03
CA ILE A 184 7.30 -17.20 7.36
C ILE A 184 8.28 -16.94 8.49
N LEU A 185 8.16 -17.69 9.59
CA LEU A 185 8.94 -17.52 10.81
C LEU A 185 10.46 -17.40 10.57
N PRO A 186 11.11 -18.18 9.68
CA PRO A 186 12.55 -18.06 9.42
C PRO A 186 13.00 -16.71 8.85
N SER A 187 12.08 -15.92 8.28
CA SER A 187 12.36 -14.60 7.71
C SER A 187 12.18 -13.44 8.70
N LEU A 188 11.70 -13.73 9.92
CA LEU A 188 11.49 -12.74 10.96
C LEU A 188 12.77 -12.51 11.75
N ASN A 189 13.07 -11.25 12.02
CA ASN A 189 14.33 -10.77 12.56
C ASN A 189 14.32 -10.68 14.10
N SER A 190 13.16 -10.82 14.74
CA SER A 190 13.04 -10.75 16.21
C SER A 190 11.80 -11.46 16.75
N LYS A 191 11.84 -11.81 18.04
CA LYS A 191 10.68 -12.38 18.75
C LYS A 191 9.48 -11.43 18.84
N SER A 192 9.72 -10.12 18.89
CA SER A 192 8.66 -9.11 18.89
C SER A 192 7.96 -9.02 17.53
N GLU A 193 8.72 -9.15 16.43
CA GLU A 193 8.20 -9.23 15.07
C GLU A 193 7.38 -10.50 14.85
N GLU A 194 7.88 -11.64 15.32
CA GLU A 194 7.16 -12.92 15.34
C GLU A 194 5.81 -12.80 16.06
N GLN A 195 5.80 -12.33 17.31
CA GLN A 195 4.57 -12.21 18.09
C GLN A 195 3.57 -11.25 17.46
N TYR A 196 4.04 -10.14 16.90
CA TYR A 196 3.20 -9.17 16.21
C TYR A 196 2.52 -9.80 14.99
N TRP A 197 3.31 -10.36 14.07
CA TRP A 197 2.78 -10.88 12.81
C TRP A 197 1.96 -12.14 12.99
N LYS A 198 2.32 -13.02 13.95
CA LYS A 198 1.50 -14.18 14.30
C LYS A 198 0.09 -13.75 14.73
N LYS A 199 0.01 -12.78 15.64
CA LYS A 199 -1.28 -12.23 16.10
C LYS A 199 -2.07 -11.56 14.97
N VAL A 200 -1.39 -10.80 14.11
CA VAL A 200 -2.02 -10.14 12.96
C VAL A 200 -2.63 -11.17 12.03
N PHE A 201 -1.88 -12.20 11.63
CA PHE A 201 -2.38 -13.22 10.72
C PHE A 201 -3.45 -14.10 11.36
N GLU A 202 -3.32 -14.51 12.62
CA GLU A 202 -4.37 -15.24 13.36
C GLU A 202 -5.70 -14.47 13.36
N SER A 203 -5.67 -13.18 13.71
CA SER A 203 -6.89 -12.36 13.71
C SER A 203 -7.46 -12.13 12.30
N THR A 204 -6.60 -12.09 11.29
CA THR A 204 -7.02 -11.90 9.90
C THR A 204 -7.69 -13.17 9.35
N SER A 205 -7.08 -14.34 9.57
CA SER A 205 -7.67 -15.64 9.17
C SER A 205 -8.95 -15.98 9.95
N ALA A 206 -9.10 -15.46 11.17
CA ALA A 206 -10.33 -15.59 11.95
C ALA A 206 -11.46 -14.65 11.48
N GLY A 207 -11.22 -13.82 10.46
CA GLY A 207 -12.22 -12.89 9.91
C GLY A 207 -12.44 -11.62 10.76
N GLU A 208 -11.59 -11.34 11.75
CA GLU A 208 -11.74 -10.19 12.64
C GLU A 208 -11.30 -8.86 12.00
N LYS A 209 -10.68 -8.91 10.81
CA LYS A 209 -10.15 -7.75 10.10
C LYS A 209 -10.88 -7.55 8.76
N ASN A 210 -11.53 -6.40 8.60
CA ASN A 210 -12.07 -5.97 7.32
C ASN A 210 -11.02 -5.19 6.53
N THR A 211 -9.97 -5.90 6.08
CA THR A 211 -8.88 -5.37 5.27
C THR A 211 -8.44 -6.40 4.22
N TRP A 212 -7.59 -5.99 3.28
CA TRP A 212 -7.03 -6.85 2.22
C TRP A 212 -5.50 -6.99 2.29
N ASP A 213 -4.83 -6.08 3.00
CA ASP A 213 -3.38 -5.85 2.97
C ASP A 213 -2.57 -6.88 3.80
N TYR A 214 -3.13 -7.38 4.89
CA TYR A 214 -2.53 -8.49 5.62
C TYR A 214 -2.54 -9.80 4.83
N GLN A 215 -3.60 -10.06 4.06
CA GLN A 215 -3.70 -11.26 3.23
C GLN A 215 -2.65 -11.26 2.11
N ILE A 216 -2.40 -10.12 1.46
CA ILE A 216 -1.34 -10.05 0.43
C ILE A 216 0.06 -10.17 1.06
N THR A 217 0.27 -9.61 2.25
CA THR A 217 1.52 -9.79 3.01
C THR A 217 1.76 -11.26 3.32
N TYR A 218 0.73 -11.95 3.83
CA TYR A 218 0.78 -13.38 4.09
C TYR A 218 1.05 -14.19 2.82
N ALA A 219 0.34 -13.89 1.73
CA ALA A 219 0.51 -14.57 0.45
C ALA A 219 1.92 -14.43 -0.12
N ILE A 220 2.51 -13.24 -0.03
CA ILE A 220 3.91 -13.00 -0.45
C ILE A 220 4.87 -13.77 0.45
N TRP A 221 4.71 -13.68 1.78
CA TRP A 221 5.64 -14.28 2.74
C TRP A 221 5.63 -15.80 2.72
N LYS A 222 4.45 -16.44 2.66
CA LYS A 222 4.36 -17.90 2.58
C LYS A 222 5.01 -18.46 1.30
N ASN A 223 5.05 -17.65 0.24
CA ASN A 223 5.68 -17.98 -1.04
C ASN A 223 7.12 -17.44 -1.17
N LYS A 224 7.74 -16.94 -0.09
CA LYS A 224 9.11 -16.39 -0.07
C LYS A 224 9.33 -15.26 -1.09
N GLY A 225 8.28 -14.51 -1.42
CA GLY A 225 8.34 -13.36 -2.32
C GLY A 225 9.12 -12.20 -1.73
N ILE A 226 9.75 -11.43 -2.62
CA ILE A 226 10.57 -10.26 -2.29
C ILE A 226 9.92 -9.02 -2.90
N SER A 227 9.81 -7.98 -2.09
CA SER A 227 9.29 -6.67 -2.49
C SER A 227 10.44 -5.74 -2.86
N ILE A 228 10.19 -4.83 -3.80
CA ILE A 228 11.04 -3.69 -4.12
C ILE A 228 10.45 -2.46 -3.43
N THR A 229 11.28 -1.71 -2.73
CA THR A 229 10.91 -0.45 -2.08
C THR A 229 11.81 0.68 -2.59
N PRO A 230 11.26 1.82 -3.04
CA PRO A 230 12.07 2.93 -3.52
C PRO A 230 12.95 3.50 -2.40
N ALA A 231 14.09 4.08 -2.78
CA ALA A 231 14.99 4.73 -1.82
C ALA A 231 14.39 6.05 -1.26
N LYS A 232 13.40 6.61 -1.94
CA LYS A 232 12.63 7.80 -1.55
C LYS A 232 11.14 7.49 -1.48
N ASN A 233 10.37 8.31 -0.77
CA ASN A 233 8.94 8.10 -0.66
C ASN A 233 8.18 8.70 -1.87
N LEU A 234 7.86 7.87 -2.86
CA LEU A 234 7.23 8.30 -4.12
C LEU A 234 5.71 8.42 -4.04
N VAL A 235 5.10 7.91 -2.96
CA VAL A 235 3.66 8.00 -2.73
C VAL A 235 3.41 8.38 -1.28
N ILE A 236 2.58 9.39 -1.05
CA ILE A 236 2.07 9.74 0.28
C ILE A 236 0.60 9.32 0.40
N ASN A 237 0.17 9.00 1.61
CA ASN A 237 -1.23 8.75 1.88
C ASN A 237 -1.90 10.00 2.49
N LEU A 238 -2.84 10.58 1.74
CA LEU A 238 -3.57 11.81 2.07
C LEU A 238 -4.49 11.64 3.28
N GLY A 239 -4.91 10.41 3.60
CA GLY A 239 -5.68 10.09 4.81
C GLY A 239 -4.93 10.38 6.11
N PHE A 240 -3.59 10.40 6.05
CA PHE A 240 -2.73 10.76 7.19
C PHE A 240 -2.26 12.23 7.17
N GLN A 241 -2.48 12.98 6.08
CA GLN A 241 -1.96 14.35 5.92
C GLN A 241 -2.88 15.42 6.52
N ASN A 242 -4.13 15.10 6.84
CA ASN A 242 -5.07 16.00 7.50
C ASN A 242 -5.36 15.53 8.94
N ASN A 243 -5.78 16.46 9.81
CA ASN A 243 -6.39 16.21 11.13
C ASN A 243 -7.68 15.40 11.00
N SER A 244 -7.59 14.19 10.46
CA SER A 244 -8.69 13.25 10.37
C SER A 244 -9.20 12.96 11.77
N THR A 245 -10.50 12.70 11.90
CA THR A 245 -11.17 12.41 13.18
C THR A 245 -10.65 11.13 13.88
N HIS A 246 -9.69 10.45 13.25
CA HIS A 246 -8.90 9.34 13.78
C HIS A 246 -7.39 9.60 13.75
N PHE A 247 -6.94 10.86 13.80
CA PHE A 247 -5.52 11.20 13.92
C PHE A 247 -5.00 10.70 15.28
N PHE A 248 -4.28 9.59 15.25
CA PHE A 248 -3.63 9.05 16.43
C PHE A 248 -2.15 9.45 16.40
N LEU A 249 -1.57 9.71 17.57
CA LEU A 249 -0.11 9.89 17.73
C LEU A 249 0.69 8.77 17.07
N GLU A 250 0.14 7.57 17.05
CA GLU A 250 0.71 6.39 16.42
C GLU A 250 0.94 6.55 14.90
N ASP A 251 0.28 7.51 14.27
CA ASP A 251 0.35 7.83 12.84
C ASP A 251 1.19 9.07 12.53
N SER A 252 1.74 9.77 13.54
CA SER A 252 2.54 10.99 13.35
C SER A 252 3.78 10.75 12.47
N TYR A 253 4.31 9.53 12.50
CA TYR A 253 5.43 9.14 11.64
C TYR A 253 5.01 9.10 10.16
N LYS A 254 3.83 8.55 9.90
CA LYS A 254 3.27 8.36 8.55
C LYS A 254 2.86 9.70 7.94
N SER A 255 2.32 10.62 8.75
CA SER A 255 1.95 11.97 8.30
C SER A 255 3.17 12.84 7.97
N GLY A 256 4.33 12.58 8.56
CA GLY A 256 5.57 13.32 8.32
C GLY A 256 6.35 12.91 7.07
N LEU A 257 5.92 11.87 6.35
CA LEU A 257 6.61 11.41 5.14
C LEU A 257 6.36 12.38 3.99
N LYS A 258 7.45 12.83 3.38
CA LYS A 258 7.40 13.77 2.26
C LYS A 258 7.13 13.03 0.96
N LEU A 259 6.44 13.69 0.05
CA LEU A 259 6.36 13.24 -1.33
C LEU A 259 7.66 13.65 -2.04
N GLU A 260 8.35 12.69 -2.63
CA GLU A 260 9.64 12.89 -3.27
C GLU A 260 9.65 12.32 -4.69
N SER A 261 10.53 12.84 -5.53
CA SER A 261 10.78 12.33 -6.87
C SER A 261 12.10 11.54 -6.95
N ILE A 262 12.14 10.59 -7.87
CA ILE A 262 13.33 9.83 -8.22
C ILE A 262 13.87 10.22 -9.60
N GLU A 263 15.18 10.17 -9.73
CA GLU A 263 15.89 10.47 -10.97
C GLU A 263 16.07 9.21 -11.83
N PHE A 264 16.19 9.42 -13.14
CA PHE A 264 16.42 8.36 -14.13
C PHE A 264 17.72 8.65 -14.91
N PRO A 265 18.46 7.62 -15.35
CA PRO A 265 18.15 6.18 -15.24
C PRO A 265 18.23 5.67 -13.80
N LEU A 266 17.44 4.63 -13.48
CA LEU A 266 17.49 4.00 -12.16
C LEU A 266 18.85 3.36 -11.90
N VAL A 267 19.38 3.56 -10.70
CA VAL A 267 20.55 2.85 -10.18
C VAL A 267 20.07 1.55 -9.54
N HIS A 268 20.40 0.43 -10.18
CA HIS A 268 19.96 -0.89 -9.72
C HIS A 268 20.93 -1.47 -8.67
N PRO A 269 20.43 -2.02 -7.54
CA PRO A 269 21.27 -2.78 -6.63
C PRO A 269 21.96 -3.95 -7.33
N ALA A 270 23.22 -4.19 -6.98
CA ALA A 270 24.04 -5.24 -7.59
C ALA A 270 23.53 -6.66 -7.30
N LYS A 271 22.76 -6.85 -6.23
CA LYS A 271 22.23 -8.15 -5.80
C LYS A 271 20.80 -8.05 -5.32
N VAL A 272 20.04 -9.11 -5.56
CA VAL A 272 18.69 -9.31 -5.02
C VAL A 272 18.81 -9.86 -3.61
N GLU A 273 19.00 -8.97 -2.64
CA GLU A 273 19.15 -9.32 -1.22
C GLU A 273 18.29 -8.40 -0.34
N ILE A 274 17.50 -9.00 0.55
CA ILE A 274 16.65 -8.26 1.49
C ILE A 274 17.51 -7.38 2.41
N ASN A 275 17.18 -6.10 2.47
CA ASN A 275 17.82 -5.15 3.35
C ASN A 275 17.26 -5.29 4.79
N LYS A 276 17.86 -6.19 5.57
CA LYS A 276 17.45 -6.46 6.95
C LYS A 276 17.48 -5.22 7.85
N LYS A 277 18.42 -4.28 7.62
CA LYS A 277 18.51 -3.04 8.40
C LYS A 277 17.30 -2.14 8.13
N ALA A 278 16.92 -1.98 6.85
CA ALA A 278 15.72 -1.26 6.46
C ALA A 278 14.46 -1.93 7.04
N ASP A 279 14.33 -3.24 6.91
CA ASP A 279 13.17 -4.00 7.41
C ASP A 279 13.02 -3.91 8.93
N ASN A 280 14.12 -3.98 9.67
CA ASN A 280 14.11 -3.80 11.13
C ASN A 280 13.67 -2.38 11.50
N TYR A 281 14.20 -1.37 10.81
CA TYR A 281 13.78 0.02 11.01
C TYR A 281 12.28 0.17 10.78
N THR A 282 11.78 -0.34 9.64
CA THR A 282 10.36 -0.31 9.31
C THR A 282 9.52 -1.02 10.37
N PHE A 283 9.94 -2.21 10.82
CA PHE A 283 9.21 -2.93 11.86
C PHE A 283 9.11 -2.11 13.16
N GLU A 284 10.24 -1.58 13.64
CA GLU A 284 10.26 -0.80 14.88
C GLU A 284 9.40 0.46 14.79
N ASN A 285 9.42 1.13 13.65
CA ASN A 285 8.85 2.47 13.47
C ASN A 285 7.42 2.47 12.94
N THR A 286 6.96 1.39 12.30
CA THR A 286 5.63 1.31 11.67
C THR A 286 4.72 0.29 12.35
N PHE A 287 5.24 -0.89 12.70
CA PHE A 287 4.42 -2.02 13.16
C PHE A 287 4.51 -2.24 14.67
N SER A 288 5.71 -2.19 15.23
CA SER A 288 5.95 -2.48 16.64
C SER A 288 5.33 -1.40 17.55
N HIS A 289 4.97 -1.77 18.78
CA HIS A 289 4.73 -0.82 19.88
C HIS A 289 5.98 -0.66 20.75
N SER A 290 7.18 -0.73 20.16
CA SER A 290 8.46 -0.76 20.89
C SER A 290 8.65 0.46 21.79
N LEU A 291 9.54 0.30 22.78
CA LEU A 291 10.03 1.42 23.59
C LEU A 291 10.69 2.50 22.71
N SER A 292 11.32 2.12 21.59
CA SER A 292 11.87 3.07 20.60
C SER A 292 10.77 3.87 19.91
N ARG A 293 9.64 3.25 19.53
CA ARG A 293 8.45 3.96 19.02
C ARG A 293 7.88 4.88 20.10
N LEU A 294 7.78 4.41 21.34
CA LEU A 294 7.31 5.23 22.47
C LEU A 294 8.22 6.45 22.67
N LEU A 295 9.53 6.24 22.87
CA LEU A 295 10.54 7.30 23.06
C LEU A 295 10.57 8.30 21.90
N ARG A 296 10.38 7.84 20.66
CA ARG A 296 10.23 8.70 19.49
C ARG A 296 8.94 9.52 19.55
N LEU A 297 7.80 8.90 19.89
CA LEU A 297 6.54 9.62 20.09
C LEU A 297 6.68 10.70 21.17
N PHE A 298 7.45 10.44 22.23
CA PHE A 298 7.78 11.41 23.27
C PHE A 298 8.69 12.55 22.80
N ARG A 299 9.60 12.28 21.84
CA ARG A 299 10.56 13.26 21.30
C ARG A 299 9.98 14.13 20.18
N GLU A 300 9.05 13.60 19.39
CA GLU A 300 8.52 14.23 18.18
C GLU A 300 7.17 14.93 18.39
N ASN A 301 6.52 14.77 19.55
CA ASN A 301 5.21 15.36 19.85
C ASN A 301 5.21 16.12 21.17
N SER A 302 4.32 17.11 21.32
CA SER A 302 4.20 17.90 22.55
C SER A 302 3.55 17.12 23.70
N ILE A 303 3.87 17.50 24.94
CA ILE A 303 3.43 16.87 26.21
C ILE A 303 1.90 16.60 26.28
N PRO A 304 1.01 17.48 25.80
CA PRO A 304 -0.44 17.23 25.84
C PRO A 304 -0.88 16.02 25.00
N HIS A 305 -0.26 15.82 23.84
CA HIS A 305 -0.58 14.69 22.98
C HIS A 305 -0.16 13.37 23.64
N ILE A 306 1.05 13.32 24.19
CA ILE A 306 1.57 12.17 24.92
C ILE A 306 0.65 11.74 26.08
N PHE A 307 0.11 12.69 26.84
CA PHE A 307 -0.77 12.40 27.98
C PHE A 307 -2.09 11.73 27.54
N SER A 308 -2.66 12.17 26.41
CA SER A 308 -3.87 11.57 25.82
C SER A 308 -3.64 10.11 25.37
N TYR A 309 -2.45 9.79 24.86
CA TYR A 309 -2.06 8.44 24.45
C TYR A 309 -1.94 7.48 25.65
N VAL A 310 -1.32 7.92 26.75
CA VAL A 310 -1.14 7.11 27.97
C VAL A 310 -2.49 6.79 28.62
N ILE A 311 -3.38 7.78 28.78
CA ILE A 311 -4.72 7.59 29.37
C ILE A 311 -5.53 6.55 28.56
N ARG A 312 -5.42 6.56 27.24
CA ARG A 312 -6.15 5.62 26.37
C ARG A 312 -5.61 4.19 26.45
N LYS A 313 -4.29 3.99 26.58
CA LYS A 313 -3.72 2.65 26.79
C LYS A 313 -4.13 2.05 28.13
N ILE A 314 -4.30 2.88 29.16
CA ILE A 314 -4.82 2.45 30.46
C ILE A 314 -6.29 2.02 30.34
N ARG A 315 -7.12 2.76 29.59
CA ARG A 315 -8.54 2.43 29.36
C ARG A 315 -8.80 1.18 28.52
N LYS A 316 -7.87 0.76 27.65
CA LYS A 316 -8.00 -0.50 26.86
C LYS A 316 -7.57 -1.77 27.62
N LYS A 317 -7.12 -1.63 28.88
CA LYS A 317 -6.69 -2.74 29.75
C LYS A 317 -7.66 -3.03 30.90
N VAL A 318 -8.79 -2.32 30.99
CA VAL A 318 -9.86 -2.54 31.98
C VAL A 318 -11.06 -3.15 31.30
#